data_AF-A0A1B3NC09-F1
#
_entry.id   AF-A0A1B3NC09-F1
#
_cell.length_a   1.000
_cell.length_b   1.000
_cell.length_c   1.000
_cell.angle_alpha   90.00
_cell.angle_beta   90.00
_cell.angle_gamma   90.00
#
_symmetry.space_group_name_H-M   'P 1'
#
loop_
_entity.id
_entity.type
_entity.pdbx_description
1 polymer ?
#
loop_
_entity_poly.entity_id
_entity_poly.type
_entity_poly.pdbx_seq_one_letter_code
_entity_poly.pdbx_strand_id
1 'polypeptide(L)'
;MMDDKVVIDTFGGNCPFQAEGTVDGQEFYFRSRGSSWTFAVGGDVVMDPAWLYEETYGTGPYDAGWITPDEARAFISKAVGLYREHAASAESSPASPVA
;
A
#
# COMPACT_ATOMS: atom_id res chain seq x y z
N MET A 1 16.17 8.54 14.80
CA MET A 1 15.20 9.22 13.92
C MET A 1 15.36 8.54 12.59
N MET A 2 14.66 7.42 12.38
CA MET A 2 14.69 6.72 11.10
C MET A 2 13.67 7.41 10.22
N ASP A 3 14.21 8.03 9.19
CA ASP A 3 13.56 8.82 8.18
C ASP A 3 12.33 8.09 7.66
N ASP A 4 11.15 8.70 7.80
CA ASP A 4 9.93 8.22 7.16
C ASP A 4 10.10 8.37 5.65
N LYS A 5 10.79 7.39 5.02
CA LYS A 5 11.09 7.36 3.59
C LYS A 5 9.87 6.89 2.81
N VAL A 6 8.76 7.59 2.95
CA VAL A 6 7.63 7.45 2.04
C VAL A 6 7.71 8.59 1.03
N VAL A 7 8.06 8.24 -0.20
CA VAL A 7 8.07 9.16 -1.34
C VAL A 7 6.92 8.78 -2.24
N ILE A 8 6.00 9.70 -2.47
CA ILE A 8 4.90 9.52 -3.42
C ILE A 8 5.31 10.22 -4.71
N ASP A 9 5.46 9.45 -5.79
CA ASP A 9 5.90 9.98 -7.09
C ASP A 9 4.69 10.44 -7.92
N THR A 10 3.73 9.53 -8.10
CA THR A 10 2.46 9.85 -8.77
C THR A 10 1.31 9.74 -7.78
N PHE A 11 0.46 10.75 -7.79
CA PHE A 11 -0.67 10.87 -6.89
C PHE A 11 -1.84 11.53 -7.61
N GLY A 12 -2.75 10.71 -8.14
CA GLY A 12 -3.90 11.23 -8.86
C GLY A 12 -4.66 10.20 -9.69
N GLY A 13 -5.88 10.57 -10.05
CA GLY A 13 -6.78 9.76 -10.86
C GLY A 13 -8.21 10.20 -10.61
N ASN A 14 -8.97 10.45 -11.67
CA ASN A 14 -10.33 11.00 -11.54
C ASN A 14 -11.38 9.90 -11.27
N CYS A 15 -11.07 8.67 -11.68
CA CYS A 15 -11.78 7.40 -11.40
C CYS A 15 -11.18 6.32 -12.33
N PRO A 16 -10.32 5.40 -11.85
CA PRO A 16 -9.90 5.16 -10.46
C PRO A 16 -8.84 6.15 -9.95
N PHE A 17 -8.73 6.28 -8.62
CA PHE A 17 -7.63 6.98 -7.97
C PHE A 17 -6.41 6.04 -7.84
N GLN A 18 -5.24 6.54 -8.20
CA GLN A 18 -4.00 5.77 -8.20
C GLN A 18 -2.88 6.57 -7.55
N ALA A 19 -2.01 5.88 -6.83
CA ALA A 19 -0.79 6.46 -6.33
C ALA A 19 0.34 5.44 -6.37
N GLU A 20 1.55 5.89 -6.65
CA GLU A 20 2.75 5.06 -6.71
C GLU A 20 3.92 5.84 -6.12
N GLY A 21 4.92 5.10 -5.67
CA GLY A 21 6.08 5.69 -5.02
C GLY A 21 6.96 4.64 -4.39
N THR A 22 7.69 5.04 -3.34
CA THR A 22 8.56 4.16 -2.57
C THR A 22 8.35 4.32 -1.07
N VAL A 23 8.32 3.21 -0.34
CA VAL A 23 8.28 3.11 1.12
C VAL A 23 9.53 2.35 1.58
N ASP A 24 10.37 2.98 2.40
CA ASP A 24 11.57 2.35 2.96
C ASP A 24 12.53 1.77 1.88
N GLY A 25 12.48 2.34 0.66
CA GLY A 25 13.26 1.89 -0.49
C GLY A 25 12.61 0.77 -1.34
N GLN A 26 11.41 0.33 -0.97
CA GLN A 26 10.59 -0.60 -1.76
C GLN A 26 9.54 0.18 -2.55
N GLU A 27 9.37 -0.14 -3.83
CA GLU A 27 8.29 0.44 -4.64
C GLU A 27 6.93 0.06 -4.05
N PHE A 28 5.97 0.98 -4.09
CA PHE A 28 4.59 0.70 -3.74
C PHE A 28 3.64 1.15 -4.85
N TYR A 29 2.51 0.45 -4.94
CA TYR A 29 1.41 0.78 -5.83
C TYR A 29 0.09 0.75 -5.07
N PHE A 30 -0.59 1.89 -5.01
CA PHE A 30 -1.92 2.07 -4.45
C PHE A 30 -2.94 2.26 -5.57
N ARG A 31 -4.05 1.55 -5.45
CA ARG A 31 -5.18 1.69 -6.37
C ARG A 31 -6.48 1.57 -5.60
N SER A 32 -7.37 2.54 -5.77
CA SER A 32 -8.76 2.41 -5.33
C SER A 32 -9.68 2.18 -6.52
N ARG A 33 -10.57 1.18 -6.42
CA ARG A 33 -11.56 0.90 -7.47
C ARG A 33 -12.85 0.38 -6.86
N GLY A 34 -13.96 1.03 -7.22
CA GLY A 34 -15.30 0.60 -6.82
C GLY A 34 -15.53 0.83 -5.33
N SER A 35 -15.49 -0.26 -4.56
CA SER A 35 -15.70 -0.29 -3.10
C SER A 35 -14.49 -0.77 -2.32
N SER A 36 -13.34 -0.97 -2.96
CA SER A 36 -12.14 -1.45 -2.28
C SER A 36 -10.90 -0.70 -2.75
N TRP A 37 -9.87 -0.74 -1.92
CA TRP A 37 -8.55 -0.25 -2.28
C TRP A 37 -7.51 -1.33 -2.00
N THR A 38 -6.44 -1.28 -2.78
CA THR A 38 -5.36 -2.24 -2.76
C THR A 38 -4.04 -1.47 -2.66
N PHE A 39 -3.13 -1.97 -1.85
CA PHE A 39 -1.79 -1.44 -1.65
C PHE A 39 -0.78 -2.57 -1.76
N ALA A 40 0.07 -2.49 -2.77
CA ALA A 40 1.13 -3.44 -3.05
C ALA A 40 2.48 -2.80 -2.71
N VAL A 41 3.41 -3.57 -2.12
CA VAL A 41 4.75 -3.11 -1.75
C VAL A 41 5.79 -4.18 -2.10
N GLY A 42 6.89 -3.75 -2.71
CA GLY A 42 8.07 -4.56 -3.00
C GLY A 42 7.84 -5.59 -4.10
N GLY A 43 8.93 -6.15 -4.62
CA GLY A 43 8.87 -7.08 -5.74
C GLY A 43 8.35 -6.39 -7.00
N ASP A 44 7.51 -7.07 -7.76
CA ASP A 44 6.79 -6.44 -8.87
C ASP A 44 5.39 -6.03 -8.38
N VAL A 45 5.24 -4.75 -8.02
CA VAL A 45 4.00 -4.22 -7.43
C VAL A 45 2.75 -4.38 -8.30
N VAL A 46 2.92 -4.73 -9.59
CA VAL A 46 1.84 -4.94 -10.55
C VAL A 46 1.51 -6.41 -10.75
N MET A 47 2.52 -7.30 -10.82
CA MET A 47 2.33 -8.74 -11.12
C MET A 47 2.63 -9.70 -9.97
N ASP A 48 3.60 -9.40 -9.11
CA ASP A 48 3.95 -10.24 -7.94
C ASP A 48 4.55 -9.40 -6.81
N PRO A 49 3.69 -8.71 -6.04
CA PRO A 49 4.16 -7.88 -4.95
C PRO A 49 4.66 -8.74 -3.78
N ALA A 50 5.74 -8.31 -3.15
CA ALA A 50 6.26 -8.96 -1.94
C ALA A 50 5.24 -8.90 -0.78
N TRP A 51 4.44 -7.83 -0.75
CA TRP A 51 3.35 -7.65 0.20
C TRP A 51 2.16 -6.98 -0.46
N LEU A 52 0.96 -7.52 -0.24
CA LEU A 52 -0.29 -7.00 -0.77
C LEU A 52 -1.29 -6.85 0.35
N TYR A 53 -1.91 -5.68 0.43
CA TYR A 53 -3.01 -5.40 1.34
C TYR A 53 -4.22 -4.91 0.55
N GLU A 54 -5.38 -5.48 0.84
CA GLU A 54 -6.65 -5.08 0.25
C GLU A 54 -7.66 -4.86 1.37
N GLU A 55 -8.40 -3.75 1.29
CA GLU A 55 -9.48 -3.46 2.23
C GLU A 55 -10.66 -2.82 1.51
N THR A 56 -11.86 -3.24 1.91
CA THR A 56 -13.12 -2.64 1.45
C THR A 56 -13.33 -1.29 2.13
N TYR A 57 -13.63 -0.26 1.36
CA TYR A 57 -13.88 1.10 1.84
C TYR A 57 -15.24 1.65 1.37
N GLY A 58 -15.93 2.30 2.30
CA GLY A 58 -17.24 2.90 2.09
C GLY A 58 -18.40 1.94 2.33
N THR A 59 -19.63 2.45 2.16
CA THR A 59 -20.87 1.67 2.30
C THR A 59 -21.61 1.52 0.97
N GLY A 60 -21.26 2.32 -0.04
CA GLY A 60 -21.80 2.25 -1.39
C GLY A 60 -20.84 1.64 -2.44
N PRO A 61 -21.35 1.34 -3.64
CA PRO A 61 -20.61 0.65 -4.71
C PRO A 61 -19.50 1.48 -5.37
N TYR A 62 -19.41 2.78 -5.07
CA TYR A 62 -18.48 3.72 -5.73
C TYR A 62 -17.71 4.62 -4.76
N ASP A 63 -17.92 4.49 -3.45
CA ASP A 63 -17.29 5.36 -2.44
C ASP A 63 -15.75 5.31 -2.51
N ALA A 64 -15.17 4.13 -2.77
CA ALA A 64 -13.73 4.02 -2.92
C ALA A 64 -13.20 4.67 -4.21
N GLY A 65 -14.05 4.88 -5.23
CA GLY A 65 -13.69 5.60 -6.46
C GLY A 65 -13.64 7.11 -6.32
N TRP A 66 -14.23 7.67 -5.26
CA TRP A 66 -14.35 9.12 -5.02
C TRP A 66 -13.54 9.61 -3.81
N ILE A 67 -12.59 8.79 -3.34
CA ILE A 67 -11.75 9.14 -2.21
C ILE A 67 -10.96 10.42 -2.48
N THR A 68 -10.90 11.28 -1.47
CA THR A 68 -10.10 12.51 -1.54
C THR A 68 -8.61 12.21 -1.41
N PRO A 69 -7.74 13.13 -1.89
CA PRO A 69 -6.30 13.11 -1.61
C PRO A 69 -5.93 12.81 -0.15
N ASP A 70 -6.64 13.40 0.79
CA ASP A 70 -6.37 13.21 2.22
C ASP A 70 -6.74 11.82 2.70
N GLU A 71 -7.87 11.26 2.24
CA GLU A 71 -8.25 9.87 2.52
C GLU A 71 -7.27 8.88 1.90
N ALA A 72 -6.86 9.09 0.65
CA ALA A 72 -5.85 8.26 0.00
C ALA A 72 -4.53 8.27 0.79
N ARG A 73 -4.08 9.42 1.28
CA ARG A 73 -2.91 9.51 2.18
C ARG A 73 -3.12 8.75 3.48
N ALA A 74 -4.31 8.80 4.07
CA ALA A 74 -4.63 8.06 5.28
C ALA A 74 -4.55 6.53 5.05
N PHE A 75 -5.06 6.03 3.92
CA PHE A 75 -4.95 4.60 3.57
C PHE A 75 -3.52 4.18 3.32
N ILE A 76 -2.76 4.98 2.56
CA ILE A 76 -1.34 4.72 2.32
C ILE A 76 -0.60 4.68 3.66
N SER A 77 -0.82 5.66 4.53
CA SER A 77 -0.19 5.71 5.87
C SER A 77 -0.54 4.48 6.72
N LYS A 78 -1.81 4.05 6.71
CA LYS A 78 -2.25 2.82 7.39
C LYS A 78 -1.55 1.58 6.81
N ALA A 79 -1.51 1.45 5.50
CA ALA A 79 -0.90 0.30 4.82
C ALA A 79 0.62 0.26 5.02
N VAL A 80 1.30 1.41 5.01
CA VAL A 80 2.72 1.55 5.36
C VAL A 80 2.97 1.09 6.79
N GLY A 81 2.11 1.47 7.74
CA GLY A 81 2.19 0.98 9.12
C GLY A 81 2.12 -0.54 9.19
N LEU A 82 1.11 -1.14 8.56
CA LEU A 82 0.94 -2.59 8.50
C LEU A 82 2.11 -3.30 7.81
N TYR A 83 2.64 -2.72 6.73
CA TYR A 83 3.82 -3.24 6.03
C TYR A 83 5.04 -3.24 6.95
N ARG A 84 5.29 -2.15 7.69
CA ARG A 84 6.42 -2.07 8.64
C ARG A 84 6.27 -3.05 9.79
N GLU A 85 5.06 -3.25 10.32
CA GLU A 85 4.78 -4.25 11.34
C GLU A 85 5.00 -5.67 10.81
N HIS A 86 4.56 -5.94 9.58
CA HIS A 86 4.78 -7.21 8.90
C HIS A 86 6.27 -7.44 8.60
N ALA A 87 6.97 -6.44 8.08
CA ALA A 87 8.40 -6.49 7.79
C ALA A 87 9.20 -6.74 9.08
N ALA A 88 8.93 -6.01 10.15
CA ALA A 88 9.57 -6.24 11.45
C ALA A 88 9.28 -7.65 12.00
N SER A 89 8.08 -8.18 11.76
CA SER A 89 7.72 -9.55 12.16
C SER A 89 8.39 -10.62 11.28
N ALA A 90 8.51 -10.36 9.97
CA ALA A 90 9.17 -11.24 9.00
C ALA A 90 10.69 -11.28 9.23
N GLU A 91 11.32 -10.14 9.56
CA GLU A 91 12.73 -10.07 9.90
C GLU A 91 13.05 -10.71 11.27
N SER A 92 12.06 -10.80 12.16
CA SER A 92 12.18 -11.51 13.45
C SER A 92 11.97 -13.03 13.35
N SER A 93 11.55 -13.53 12.19
CA SER A 93 11.53 -14.97 11.90
C SER A 93 12.64 -15.30 10.92
N PRO A 94 13.86 -15.68 11.37
CA PRO A 94 14.81 -16.28 10.45
C PRO A 94 14.13 -17.54 9.91
N ALA A 95 13.87 -17.55 8.61
CA ALA A 95 13.42 -18.72 7.89
C ALA A 95 14.15 -19.95 8.41
N SER A 96 13.41 -20.91 8.97
CA SER A 96 13.95 -22.25 9.22
C SER A 96 14.64 -22.70 7.94
N PRO A 97 15.96 -22.97 7.96
CA PRO A 97 16.58 -23.69 6.86
C PRO A 97 15.95 -25.09 6.89
N VAL A 98 15.13 -25.39 5.88
CA VAL A 98 14.73 -26.77 5.61
C VAL A 98 15.99 -27.53 5.23
N ALA A 99 16.40 -28.43 6.12
CA ALA A 99 17.57 -29.30 5.99
C ALA A 99 17.25 -30.57 5.21
#